data_AF-A0A9W3VI10-F1
#
_entry.id   AF-A0A9W3VI10-F1
#
_cell.length_a   1.000
_cell.length_b   1.000
_cell.length_c   1.000
_cell.angle_alpha   90.00
_cell.angle_beta   90.00
_cell.angle_gamma   90.00
#
_symmetry.space_group_name_H-M   'P 1'
#
loop_
_entity.id
_entity.type
_entity.pdbx_description
1 polymer ?
#
loop_
_entity_poly.entity_id
_entity_poly.type
_entity_poly.pdbx_seq_one_letter_code
_entity_poly.pdbx_strand_id
1 'polypeptide(L)'
;MSEIESRAALVSPFDLLDDVKHALAITWTEEDNNIVNLIGGSVYYINNLVGAELDLKVNLVARSLVINRVRYEYNNALDQFESNFEQPLSRLTFQVALDERKVSDGTGTT
;
A
#
# COMPACT_ATOMS: atom_id res chain seq x y z
N MET A 1 -31.85 1.37 19.03
CA MET A 1 -30.70 1.54 18.12
C MET A 1 -29.99 2.78 18.61
N SER A 2 -28.96 2.59 19.42
CA SER A 2 -28.41 3.68 20.23
C SER A 2 -27.43 4.51 19.41
N GLU A 3 -27.37 5.80 19.71
CA GLU A 3 -26.48 6.80 19.10
C GLU A 3 -24.97 6.42 19.16
N ILE A 4 -24.63 5.40 19.95
CA ILE A 4 -23.27 4.82 20.07
C ILE A 4 -22.95 3.91 18.87
N GLU A 5 -23.95 3.26 18.25
CA GLU A 5 -23.78 2.42 17.06
C GLU A 5 -23.52 3.26 15.80
N SER A 6 -23.86 4.55 15.83
CA SER A 6 -23.72 5.50 14.71
C SER A 6 -22.37 6.24 14.68
N ARG A 7 -21.57 6.25 15.76
CA ARG A 7 -20.22 6.86 15.73
C ARG A 7 -19.11 5.89 15.33
N ALA A 8 -19.41 4.60 15.22
CA ALA A 8 -18.45 3.56 14.82
C ALA A 8 -18.63 3.06 13.38
N ALA A 9 -19.66 3.54 12.67
CA ALA A 9 -19.84 3.27 11.25
C ALA A 9 -19.32 4.46 10.42
N LEU A 10 -18.19 4.25 9.74
CA LEU A 10 -17.76 4.97 8.52
C LEU A 10 -17.17 6.38 8.66
N VAL A 11 -16.09 6.53 9.42
CA VAL A 11 -14.95 7.22 8.80
C VAL A 11 -13.92 6.14 8.59
N SER A 12 -13.82 5.65 7.36
CA SER A 12 -12.66 4.89 6.94
C SER A 12 -11.47 5.86 7.04
N PRO A 13 -10.51 5.72 7.98
CA PRO A 13 -9.21 6.38 7.84
C PRO A 13 -8.41 5.80 6.66
N PHE A 14 -9.04 4.99 5.80
CA PHE A 14 -8.43 4.16 4.78
C PHE A 14 -8.73 4.68 3.37
N ASP A 15 -8.64 5.99 3.13
CA ASP A 15 -8.42 6.46 1.77
C ASP A 15 -6.91 6.53 1.53
N LEU A 16 -6.42 5.74 0.57
CA LEU A 16 -5.01 5.76 0.18
C LEU A 16 -4.62 7.11 -0.43
N LEU A 17 -5.55 7.80 -1.09
CA LEU A 17 -5.32 9.15 -1.60
C LEU A 17 -5.10 10.13 -0.45
N ASP A 18 -5.95 10.12 0.57
CA ASP A 18 -5.81 11.02 1.73
C ASP A 18 -4.52 10.77 2.49
N ASP A 19 -4.14 9.51 2.69
CA ASP A 19 -2.87 9.14 3.33
C ASP A 19 -1.66 9.65 2.56
N VAL A 20 -1.68 9.51 1.23
CA VAL A 20 -0.60 10.02 0.38
C VAL A 20 -0.57 11.54 0.41
N LYS A 21 -1.72 12.20 0.30
CA LYS A 21 -1.83 13.67 0.42
C LYS A 21 -1.29 14.15 1.76
N HIS A 22 -1.65 13.48 2.85
CA HIS A 22 -1.11 13.76 4.17
C HIS A 22 0.41 13.59 4.22
N ALA A 23 0.94 12.50 3.65
CA ALA A 23 2.38 12.22 3.62
C ALA A 23 3.19 13.17 2.72
N LEU A 24 2.53 13.84 1.78
CA LEU A 24 3.06 14.89 0.91
C LEU A 24 2.77 16.30 1.46
N ALA A 25 2.04 16.43 2.57
CA ALA A 25 1.53 17.70 3.10
C ALA A 25 0.68 18.52 2.09
N ILE A 26 -0.04 17.84 1.20
CA ILE A 26 -0.95 18.43 0.22
C ILE A 26 -2.35 18.49 0.84
N THR A 27 -2.96 19.68 0.83
CA THR A 27 -4.29 19.91 1.42
C THR A 27 -5.37 20.30 0.40
N TRP A 28 -4.96 20.49 -0.87
CA TRP A 28 -5.82 20.90 -1.98
C TRP A 28 -6.10 19.73 -2.94
N THR A 29 -6.95 19.91 -3.95
CA THR A 29 -7.50 18.80 -4.77
C THR A 29 -7.06 18.84 -6.23
N GLU A 30 -6.43 19.91 -6.66
CA GLU A 30 -6.00 20.15 -8.04
C GLU A 30 -4.99 19.10 -8.54
N GLU A 31 -4.26 18.48 -7.61
CA GLU A 31 -3.26 17.45 -7.89
C GLU A 31 -3.78 16.02 -7.70
N ASP A 32 -5.04 15.83 -7.31
CA ASP A 32 -5.57 14.50 -6.96
C ASP A 32 -5.42 13.50 -8.12
N ASN A 33 -5.68 13.92 -9.36
CA ASN A 33 -5.48 13.08 -10.54
C ASN A 33 -4.03 12.64 -10.73
N ASN A 34 -3.07 13.54 -10.48
CA ASN A 34 -1.65 13.22 -10.55
C ASN A 34 -1.27 12.23 -9.44
N ILE A 35 -1.72 12.48 -8.21
CA ILE A 35 -1.45 11.63 -7.05
C ILE A 35 -2.05 10.23 -7.26
N VAL A 36 -3.27 10.12 -7.79
CA VAL A 36 -3.91 8.84 -8.12
C VAL A 36 -3.09 8.06 -9.15
N ASN A 37 -2.52 8.72 -10.17
CA ASN A 37 -1.65 8.05 -11.13
C ASN A 37 -0.36 7.52 -10.49
N LEU A 38 0.28 8.31 -9.62
CA LEU A 38 1.46 7.89 -8.87
C LEU A 38 1.16 6.72 -7.93
N ILE A 39 -0.01 6.74 -7.28
CA ILE A 39 -0.52 5.63 -6.47
C ILE A 39 -0.65 4.39 -7.35
N GLY A 40 -1.32 4.47 -8.50
CA GLY A 40 -1.50 3.34 -9.41
C GLY A 40 -0.17 2.71 -9.84
N GLY A 41 0.80 3.52 -10.25
CA GLY A 41 2.15 3.04 -10.60
C GLY A 41 2.87 2.38 -9.42
N SER A 42 2.72 2.94 -8.22
CA SER A 42 3.34 2.40 -7.01
C SER A 42 2.70 1.10 -6.53
N VAL A 43 1.37 0.97 -6.62
CA VAL A 43 0.65 -0.28 -6.33
C VAL A 43 1.07 -1.37 -7.32
N TYR A 44 1.09 -1.05 -8.61
CA TYR A 44 1.52 -1.99 -9.65
C TYR A 44 2.95 -2.48 -9.39
N TYR A 45 3.88 -1.56 -9.11
CA TYR A 45 5.27 -1.90 -8.82
C TYR A 45 5.38 -2.87 -7.63
N ILE A 46 4.72 -2.57 -6.50
CA ILE A 46 4.81 -3.40 -5.30
C ILE A 46 4.19 -4.78 -5.55
N ASN A 47 3.00 -4.85 -6.17
CA ASN A 47 2.36 -6.13 -6.50
C ASN A 47 3.22 -6.98 -7.45
N ASN A 48 3.79 -6.36 -8.49
CA ASN A 48 4.69 -7.03 -9.43
C ASN A 48 5.97 -7.54 -8.75
N LEU A 49 6.54 -6.76 -7.82
CA LEU A 49 7.73 -7.14 -7.07
C LEU A 49 7.50 -8.36 -6.17
N VAL A 50 6.32 -8.44 -5.53
CA VAL A 50 6.00 -9.55 -4.62
C VAL A 50 5.37 -10.75 -5.32
N GLY A 51 4.91 -10.58 -6.56
CA GLY A 51 4.25 -11.62 -7.36
C GLY A 51 2.77 -11.84 -7.05
N ALA A 52 2.12 -10.96 -6.29
CA ALA A 52 0.73 -11.13 -5.84
C ALA A 52 0.02 -9.78 -5.72
N GLU A 53 -1.32 -9.78 -5.90
CA GLU A 53 -2.15 -8.63 -5.58
C GLU A 53 -2.35 -8.51 -4.06
N LEU A 54 -1.90 -7.40 -3.49
CA LEU A 54 -2.01 -7.16 -2.05
C LEU A 54 -3.22 -6.29 -1.71
N ASP A 55 -4.02 -6.72 -0.74
CA ASP A 55 -5.04 -5.87 -0.14
C ASP A 55 -4.38 -4.86 0.80
N LEU A 56 -4.25 -3.61 0.36
CA LEU A 56 -3.62 -2.53 1.12
C LEU A 56 -4.42 -2.06 2.33
N LYS A 57 -5.70 -2.48 2.48
CA LYS A 57 -6.46 -2.24 3.71
C LYS A 57 -6.04 -3.19 4.83
N VAL A 58 -5.50 -4.36 4.46
CA VAL A 58 -5.06 -5.41 5.39
C VAL A 58 -3.55 -5.40 5.54
N ASN A 59 -2.80 -5.33 4.44
CA ASN A 59 -1.35 -5.35 4.42
C ASN A 59 -0.78 -3.93 4.59
N LEU A 60 -0.69 -3.49 5.84
CA LEU A 60 -0.18 -2.16 6.19
C LEU A 60 1.30 -1.94 5.84
N VAL A 61 2.09 -3.02 5.72
CA VAL A 61 3.49 -2.94 5.26
C VAL A 61 3.52 -2.54 3.78
N ALA A 62 2.75 -3.23 2.94
CA ALA A 62 2.61 -2.90 1.53
C ALA A 62 2.05 -1.49 1.34
N ARG A 63 1.04 -1.11 2.14
CA ARG A 63 0.47 0.24 2.11
C ARG A 63 1.53 1.32 2.39
N SER A 64 2.33 1.12 3.43
CA SER A 64 3.43 2.04 3.78
C SER A 64 4.47 2.14 2.66
N LEU A 65 4.80 1.02 2.00
CA LEU A 65 5.75 1.02 0.88
C LEU A 65 5.20 1.75 -0.35
N VAL A 66 3.91 1.58 -0.67
CA VAL A 66 3.23 2.33 -1.74
C VAL A 66 3.29 3.83 -1.43
N ILE A 67 2.92 4.25 -0.21
CA ILE A 67 2.96 5.67 0.18
C ILE A 67 4.38 6.23 0.06
N ASN A 68 5.40 5.51 0.54
CA ASN A 68 6.79 5.98 0.44
C ASN A 68 7.29 6.02 -1.00
N ARG A 69 6.93 5.07 -1.85
CA ARG A 69 7.30 5.10 -3.27
C ARG A 69 6.70 6.32 -3.96
N VAL A 70 5.43 6.64 -3.69
CA VAL A 70 4.79 7.88 -4.20
C VAL A 70 5.54 9.12 -3.72
N ARG A 71 5.95 9.19 -2.44
CA ARG A 71 6.75 10.32 -1.93
C ARG A 71 8.06 10.48 -2.69
N TYR A 72 8.76 9.39 -2.99
CA TYR A 72 10.01 9.42 -3.74
C TYR A 72 9.77 9.86 -5.20
N GLU A 73 8.75 9.32 -5.86
CA GLU A 73 8.39 9.67 -7.23
C GLU A 73 7.98 11.13 -7.36
N TYR A 74 7.09 11.61 -6.48
CA TYR A 74 6.64 13.00 -6.44
C TYR A 74 7.81 13.98 -6.25
N ASN A 75 8.80 13.61 -5.44
CA ASN A 75 9.98 14.44 -5.16
C ASN A 75 11.15 14.20 -6.13
N ASN A 76 10.92 13.58 -7.29
CA ASN A 76 11.93 13.29 -8.32
C ASN A 76 13.15 12.51 -7.79
N ALA A 77 12.92 11.61 -6.83
CA ALA A 77 13.94 10.80 -6.17
C ALA A 77 13.66 9.29 -6.32
N LEU A 78 12.81 8.88 -7.29
CA LEU A 78 12.38 7.48 -7.42
C LEU A 78 13.55 6.49 -7.53
N ASP A 79 14.66 6.90 -8.15
CA ASP A 79 15.91 6.14 -8.26
C ASP A 79 16.53 5.74 -6.91
N GLN A 80 16.19 6.44 -5.83
CA GLN A 80 16.67 6.15 -4.48
C GLN A 80 15.73 5.25 -3.67
N PHE A 81 14.52 4.98 -4.17
CA PHE A 81 13.50 4.26 -3.39
C PHE A 81 13.94 2.83 -3.05
N GLU A 82 14.36 2.06 -4.06
CA GLU A 82 14.70 0.64 -3.86
C GLU A 82 15.87 0.47 -2.89
N SER A 83 16.91 1.31 -3.01
CA SER A 83 18.07 1.25 -2.11
C SER A 83 17.70 1.58 -0.67
N ASN A 84 16.84 2.58 -0.45
CA ASN A 84 16.45 3.00 0.90
C ASN A 84 15.46 2.04 1.58
N PHE A 85 14.68 1.29 0.79
CA PHE A 85 13.64 0.37 1.28
C PHE A 85 13.97 -1.10 0.99
N GLU A 86 15.22 -1.44 0.63
CA GLU A 86 15.67 -2.79 0.28
C GLU A 86 15.22 -3.84 1.31
N GLN A 87 15.46 -3.57 2.60
CA GLN A 87 15.13 -4.49 3.68
C GLN A 87 13.60 -4.69 3.83
N PRO A 88 12.78 -3.63 3.94
CA PRO A 88 11.32 -3.75 3.90
C PRO A 88 10.77 -4.49 2.68
N LEU A 89 11.29 -4.19 1.47
CA LEU A 89 10.87 -4.80 0.21
C LEU A 89 11.17 -6.31 0.24
N SER A 90 12.41 -6.68 0.56
CA SER A 90 12.82 -8.09 0.69
C SER A 90 11.96 -8.84 1.70
N ARG A 91 11.71 -8.23 2.87
CA ARG A 91 10.87 -8.82 3.91
C ARG A 91 9.45 -9.05 3.44
N LEU A 92 8.84 -8.08 2.76
CA LEU A 92 7.49 -8.21 2.22
C LEU A 92 7.42 -9.36 1.20
N THR A 93 8.35 -9.42 0.24
CA THR A 93 8.42 -10.50 -0.75
C THR A 93 8.51 -11.88 -0.09
N PHE A 94 9.37 -12.04 0.93
CA PHE A 94 9.46 -13.32 1.64
C PHE A 94 8.18 -13.67 2.41
N GLN A 95 7.53 -12.69 3.04
CA GLN A 95 6.27 -12.94 3.76
C GLN A 95 5.17 -13.40 2.82
N VAL A 96 5.00 -12.73 1.68
CA VAL A 96 4.02 -13.09 0.65
C VAL A 96 4.29 -14.51 0.13
N ALA A 97 5.54 -14.81 -0.24
CA ALA A 97 5.92 -16.14 -0.73
C ALA A 97 5.66 -17.25 0.31
N LEU A 98 5.90 -16.99 1.60
CA LEU A 98 5.62 -17.95 2.67
C LEU A 98 4.12 -18.16 2.86
N ASP A 99 3.31 -17.11 2.72
CA ASP A 99 1.87 -17.22 2.87
C ASP A 99 1.23 -17.95 1.68
N GLU A 100 1.69 -17.72 0.44
CA GLU A 100 1.29 -18.51 -0.73
C GLU A 100 1.61 -20.00 -0.56
N ARG A 101 2.80 -20.33 -0.02
CA ARG A 101 3.18 -21.72 0.25
C ARG A 101 2.30 -22.39 1.31
N LYS A 102 1.96 -21.68 2.40
CA LYS A 102 1.04 -22.25 3.42
C LYS A 102 -0.32 -22.58 2.82
N VAL A 103 -0.80 -21.74 1.90
CA VAL A 103 -2.05 -22.00 1.17
C VAL A 103 -1.92 -23.28 0.34
N SER A 104 -0.82 -23.46 -0.41
CA SER A 104 -0.62 -24.68 -1.21
C SER A 104 -0.52 -25.96 -0.37
N ASP A 105 0.18 -25.90 0.77
CA ASP A 105 0.39 -27.05 1.66
C ASP A 105 -0.89 -27.42 2.44
N GLY A 106 -1.83 -26.47 2.63
CA GLY A 106 -3.12 -26.66 3.30
C GLY A 106 -4.25 -27.15 2.39
N THR A 107 -4.13 -26.99 1.08
CA THR A 107 -5.11 -27.48 0.08
C THR A 107 -4.78 -28.88 -0.43
N GLY A 108 -4.03 -29.68 0.36
CA GLY A 108 -3.77 -31.08 0.04
C GLY A 108 -5.07 -31.84 -0.21
N THR A 109 -5.35 -32.10 -1.49
CA THR A 109 -6.47 -32.90 -1.98
C THR A 109 -6.47 -34.25 -1.27
N THR A 110 -7.41 -34.44 -0.35
CA THR A 110 -7.98 -35.76 -0.01
C THR A 110 -9.28 -35.95 -0.75
#